data_AF-A0A966AK34-F1
#
_entry.id   AF-A0A966AK34-F1
#
_cell.length_a   1.000
_cell.length_b   1.000
_cell.length_c   1.000
_cell.angle_alpha   90.00
_cell.angle_beta   90.00
_cell.angle_gamma   90.00
#
_symmetry.space_group_name_H-M   'P 1'
#
loop_
_entity.id
_entity.type
_entity.pdbx_description
1 polymer ?
#
loop_
_entity_poly.entity_id
_entity_poly.type
_entity_poly.pdbx_seq_one_letter_code
_entity_poly.pdbx_strand_id
1 'polypeptide(L)'
;TGNRNFVDMIREDSDLQLLRMDQTVEATVTDRDLAHLLEVKFGTPLFFVENIYIDDTDAVAAVTHLYLRGDRYAQQTSIDMDPGRPGKGQRAESSEEHDP
;
A
#
# COMPACT_ATOMS: atom_id res chain seq x y z
N THR A 1 -4.03 -29.00 -5.57
CA THR A 1 -2.97 -28.03 -5.93
C THR A 1 -3.22 -26.78 -5.11
N GLY A 2 -2.54 -26.69 -3.96
CA GLY A 2 -2.83 -25.71 -2.91
C GLY A 2 -2.44 -24.30 -3.34
N ASN A 3 -3.29 -23.33 -2.98
CA ASN A 3 -3.09 -21.90 -3.15
C ASN A 3 -1.87 -21.45 -2.32
N ARG A 4 -0.66 -21.50 -2.90
CA ARG A 4 0.55 -20.99 -2.25
C ARG A 4 0.46 -19.46 -2.21
N ASN A 5 0.79 -18.85 -1.08
CA ASN A 5 0.85 -17.39 -0.97
C ASN A 5 1.93 -16.87 -1.93
N PHE A 6 1.66 -15.78 -2.64
CA PHE A 6 2.61 -15.18 -3.57
C PHE A 6 3.97 -14.84 -2.93
N VAL A 7 3.94 -14.36 -1.69
CA VAL A 7 5.16 -14.02 -0.93
C VAL A 7 5.94 -15.28 -0.59
N ASP A 8 5.26 -16.34 -0.18
CA ASP A 8 5.91 -17.63 0.13
C ASP A 8 6.49 -18.23 -1.16
N MET A 9 5.76 -18.18 -2.27
CA MET A 9 6.26 -18.62 -3.57
C MET A 9 7.51 -17.86 -4.01
N ILE A 10 7.55 -16.53 -3.86
CA ILE A 10 8.77 -15.77 -4.18
C ILE A 10 9.92 -16.18 -3.25
N ARG A 11 9.69 -16.31 -1.95
CA ARG A 11 10.77 -16.62 -1.00
C ARG A 11 11.28 -18.06 -1.11
N GLU A 12 10.41 -19.01 -1.44
CA GLU A 12 10.74 -20.44 -1.48
C GLU A 12 11.26 -20.87 -2.85
N ASP A 13 10.67 -20.35 -3.93
CA ASP A 13 11.01 -20.75 -5.30
C ASP A 13 12.04 -19.79 -5.96
N SER A 14 12.47 -18.73 -5.25
CA SER A 14 13.58 -17.86 -5.69
C SER A 14 14.58 -17.59 -4.57
N ASP A 15 15.84 -17.34 -4.92
CA ASP A 15 16.90 -16.96 -3.97
C ASP A 15 16.73 -15.52 -3.41
N LEU A 16 15.56 -14.89 -3.60
CA LEU A 16 15.30 -13.50 -3.22
C LEU A 16 14.82 -13.40 -1.76
N GLN A 17 15.55 -12.63 -0.96
CA GLN A 17 15.17 -12.30 0.40
C GLN A 17 14.40 -10.97 0.43
N LEU A 18 13.06 -11.04 0.46
CA LEU A 18 12.21 -9.84 0.54
C LEU A 18 12.32 -9.17 1.92
N LEU A 19 12.93 -7.99 1.97
CA LEU A 19 13.19 -7.21 3.19
C LEU A 19 12.05 -6.23 3.49
N ARG A 20 11.58 -5.50 2.47
CA ARG A 20 10.59 -4.41 2.61
C ARG A 20 9.59 -4.43 1.47
N MET A 21 8.42 -3.86 1.73
CA MET A 21 7.41 -3.58 0.71
C MET A 21 6.93 -2.14 0.88
N ASP A 22 7.03 -1.35 -0.18
CA ASP A 22 6.35 -0.06 -0.27
C ASP A 22 4.98 -0.28 -0.92
N GLN A 23 3.91 0.13 -0.25
CA GLN A 23 2.54 -0.07 -0.70
C GLN A 23 1.83 1.26 -0.93
N THR A 24 1.20 1.39 -2.09
CA THR A 24 0.29 2.48 -2.43
C THR A 24 -1.11 1.91 -2.57
N VAL A 25 -2.08 2.53 -1.90
CA VAL A 25 -3.50 2.18 -2.07
C VAL A 25 -4.31 3.38 -2.53
N GLU A 26 -5.03 3.19 -3.62
CA GLU A 26 -5.87 4.20 -4.24
C GLU A 26 -7.32 3.71 -4.33
N ALA A 27 -8.26 4.63 -4.13
CA ALA A 27 -9.65 4.39 -4.48
C ALA A 27 -9.84 4.56 -5.98
N THR A 28 -10.43 3.57 -6.64
CA THR A 28 -10.75 3.60 -8.06
C THR A 28 -12.11 2.98 -8.34
N VAL A 29 -12.49 2.87 -9.60
CA VAL A 29 -13.71 2.20 -10.05
C VAL A 29 -13.39 1.24 -11.19
N THR A 30 -14.16 0.16 -11.32
CA THR A 30 -14.03 -0.75 -12.46
C THR A 30 -14.33 -0.04 -13.78
N ASP A 31 -13.46 -0.21 -14.78
CA ASP A 31 -13.83 -0.05 -16.18
C ASP A 31 -14.68 -1.23 -16.67
N ARG A 32 -14.90 -1.35 -17.99
CA ARG A 32 -15.73 -2.43 -18.55
C ARG A 32 -15.04 -3.80 -18.47
N ASP A 33 -13.73 -3.84 -18.65
CA ASP A 33 -12.97 -5.08 -18.70
C ASP A 33 -12.78 -5.65 -17.28
N LEU A 34 -12.43 -4.79 -16.32
CA LEU A 34 -12.37 -5.16 -14.91
C LEU A 34 -13.73 -5.53 -14.34
N ALA A 35 -14.80 -4.82 -14.73
CA ALA A 35 -16.15 -5.18 -14.29
C ALA A 35 -16.55 -6.59 -14.78
N HIS A 36 -16.19 -6.93 -16.02
CA HIS A 36 -16.40 -8.26 -16.56
C HIS A 36 -15.59 -9.33 -15.82
N LEU A 37 -14.28 -9.10 -15.63
CA LEU A 37 -13.38 -10.05 -14.96
C LEU A 37 -13.75 -10.29 -13.49
N LEU A 38 -14.23 -9.25 -12.79
CA LEU A 38 -14.56 -9.30 -11.36
C LEU A 38 -16.04 -9.63 -11.09
N GLU A 39 -16.83 -9.83 -12.15
CA GLU A 39 -18.27 -10.11 -12.10
C GLU A 39 -19.05 -9.06 -11.30
N VAL A 40 -18.83 -7.79 -11.63
CA VAL A 40 -19.50 -6.63 -11.03
C VAL A 40 -19.98 -5.66 -12.10
N LYS A 41 -20.60 -4.54 -11.69
CA LYS A 41 -21.08 -3.51 -12.62
C LYS A 41 -19.95 -2.55 -12.97
N PHE A 42 -19.97 -1.98 -14.18
CA PHE A 42 -19.15 -0.81 -14.53
C PHE A 42 -19.30 0.31 -13.47
N GLY A 43 -18.19 0.95 -13.11
CA GLY A 43 -18.16 1.96 -12.06
C GLY A 43 -18.23 1.42 -10.62
N THR A 44 -18.18 0.10 -10.39
CA THR A 44 -18.15 -0.47 -9.03
C THR A 44 -16.87 -0.04 -8.31
N PRO A 45 -16.93 0.46 -7.06
CA PRO A 45 -15.74 0.89 -6.31
C PRO A 45 -14.75 -0.25 -6.07
N LEU A 46 -13.47 0.06 -6.25
CA LEU A 46 -12.34 -0.84 -5.98
C LEU A 46 -11.28 -0.12 -5.13
N PHE A 47 -10.45 -0.93 -4.48
CA PHE A 47 -9.10 -0.52 -4.10
C PHE A 47 -8.12 -0.98 -5.18
N PHE A 48 -7.34 -0.06 -5.72
CA PHE A 48 -6.13 -0.38 -6.46
C PHE A 48 -4.95 -0.40 -5.51
N VAL A 49 -4.24 -1.52 -5.43
CA VAL A 49 -3.10 -1.71 -4.54
C VAL A 49 -1.87 -2.01 -5.37
N GLU A 50 -0.87 -1.14 -5.29
CA GLU A 50 0.47 -1.39 -5.79
C GLU A 50 1.38 -1.79 -4.63
N ASN A 51 2.11 -2.88 -4.81
CA ASN A 51 3.19 -3.27 -3.91
C ASN A 51 4.51 -3.30 -4.69
N ILE A 52 5.52 -2.62 -4.17
CA ILE A 52 6.90 -2.71 -4.64
C ILE A 52 7.71 -3.45 -3.59
N TYR A 53 8.14 -4.66 -3.91
CA TYR A 53 8.93 -5.52 -3.03
C TYR A 53 10.41 -5.26 -3.26
N ILE A 54 11.14 -5.01 -2.17
CA ILE A 54 12.56 -4.66 -2.17
C ILE A 54 13.32 -5.74 -1.38
N ASP A 55 14.43 -6.21 -1.95
CA ASP A 55 15.29 -7.22 -1.33
C ASP A 55 16.30 -6.63 -0.34
N ASP A 56 17.14 -7.49 0.23
CA ASP A 56 18.18 -7.12 1.19
C ASP A 56 19.38 -6.37 0.57
N THR A 57 19.44 -6.29 -0.76
CA THR A 57 20.42 -5.50 -1.52
C THR A 57 19.89 -4.11 -1.92
N ASP A 58 18.68 -3.76 -1.48
CA ASP A 58 17.93 -2.55 -1.85
C ASP A 58 17.48 -2.54 -3.33
N ALA A 59 17.45 -3.72 -3.99
CA ALA A 59 16.97 -3.85 -5.36
C ALA A 59 15.46 -4.17 -5.38
N VAL A 60 14.77 -3.70 -6.43
CA VAL A 60 13.35 -4.05 -6.66
C VAL A 60 13.25 -5.49 -7.14
N ALA A 61 12.67 -6.34 -6.30
CA ALA A 61 12.48 -7.76 -6.56
C ALA A 61 11.19 -8.05 -7.34
N ALA A 62 10.11 -7.33 -7.04
CA ALA A 62 8.81 -7.53 -7.69
C ALA A 62 7.92 -6.30 -7.57
N VAL A 63 7.01 -6.16 -8.54
CA VAL A 63 5.89 -5.20 -8.47
C VAL A 63 4.59 -5.96 -8.71
N THR A 64 3.58 -5.72 -7.87
CA THR A 64 2.25 -6.29 -8.06
C THR A 64 1.19 -5.20 -8.10
N HIS A 65 0.22 -5.38 -8.99
CA HIS A 65 -0.99 -4.56 -9.10
C HIS A 65 -2.21 -5.40 -8.78
N LEU A 66 -2.97 -5.01 -7.76
CA LEU A 66 -4.18 -5.71 -7.33
C LEU A 66 -5.38 -4.77 -7.44
N TYR A 67 -6.45 -5.28 -8.05
CA TYR A 67 -7.76 -4.63 -8.13
C TYR A 67 -8.73 -5.36 -7.20
N LEU A 68 -8.94 -4.82 -6.02
CA LEU A 68 -9.72 -5.44 -4.96
C LEU A 68 -11.12 -4.85 -4.89
N ARG A 69 -12.12 -5.72 -4.85
CA ARG A 69 -13.53 -5.36 -4.74
C ARG A 69 -13.84 -4.65 -3.43
N GLY A 70 -14.21 -3.36 -3.48
CA GLY A 70 -14.52 -2.57 -2.29
C GLY A 70 -15.76 -3.07 -1.53
N ASP A 71 -16.64 -3.83 -2.19
CA ASP A 71 -17.79 -4.49 -1.58
C ASP A 71 -17.46 -5.81 -0.88
N ARG A 72 -16.22 -6.31 -1.01
CA ARG A 72 -15.76 -7.59 -0.43
C ARG A 72 -14.52 -7.48 0.45
N TYR A 73 -13.74 -6.44 0.28
CA TYR A 73 -12.48 -6.25 1.00
C TYR A 73 -12.49 -4.93 1.76
N ALA A 74 -11.93 -4.97 2.97
CA ALA A 74 -11.60 -3.80 3.75
C ALA A 74 -10.09 -3.87 4.05
N GLN A 75 -9.38 -2.77 3.82
CA GLN A 75 -7.99 -2.67 4.21
C GLN A 75 -7.90 -2.19 5.66
N GLN A 76 -7.09 -2.87 6.46
CA GLN A 76 -6.81 -2.50 7.85
C GLN A 76 -5.30 -2.34 8.01
N THR A 77 -4.90 -1.33 8.78
CA THR A 77 -3.50 -1.09 9.16
C THR A 77 -3.46 -0.57 10.60
N SER A 78 -2.35 -0.81 11.30
CA SER A 78 -2.08 -0.28 12.63
C SER A 78 -1.02 0.82 12.53
N ILE A 79 -1.23 1.89 13.28
CA ILE A 79 -0.24 2.94 13.45
C ILE A 79 0.25 2.84 14.89
N ASP A 80 1.47 2.35 15.06
CA ASP A 80 2.14 2.37 16.35
C ASP A 80 2.77 3.76 16.55
N MET A 81 2.20 4.53 17.47
CA MET A 81 2.77 5.81 17.87
C MET A 81 3.86 5.56 18.90
N ASP A 82 5.13 5.79 18.52
CA ASP A 82 6.22 5.87 19.49
C ASP A 82 6.09 7.18 20.29
N PRO A 83 5.79 7.14 21.60
CA PRO A 83 5.60 8.34 22.41
C PRO A 83 6.89 9.18 22.58
N GLY A 84 8.05 8.68 22.16
CA GLY A 84 9.35 9.35 22.31
C GLY A 84 9.80 10.22 21.14
N ARG A 85 9.10 10.23 19.99
CA ARG A 85 9.56 10.94 18.78
C ARG A 85 8.82 12.28 18.62
N PRO A 86 9.47 13.44 18.82
CA PRO A 86 8.81 14.73 18.61
C PRO A 86 8.40 14.87 17.15
N GLY A 87 7.12 15.15 16.91
CA GLY A 87 6.55 15.33 15.57
C GLY A 87 7.26 16.48 14.84
N LYS A 88 7.68 16.23 13.59
CA LYS A 88 8.20 17.27 12.69
C LYS A 88 7.05 18.20 12.27
N GLY A 89 6.67 19.12 13.15
CA GLY A 89 5.51 19.97 12.91
C GLY A 89 5.30 21.07 13.95
N GLN A 90 6.36 21.74 14.39
CA GLN A 90 6.23 23.10 14.92
C GLN A 90 6.81 24.06 13.90
N ARG A 91 5.93 24.62 13.08
CA ARG A 91 6.22 25.84 12.33
C ARG A 91 6.29 26.94 13.38
N ALA A 92 7.47 27.52 13.58
CA ALA A 92 7.64 28.67 14.46
C ALA A 92 6.85 29.84 13.85
N GLU A 93 5.69 30.16 14.43
CA GLU A 93 5.10 31.49 14.28
C GLU A 93 5.86 32.40 15.22
N SER A 94 6.83 33.13 14.66
CA SER A 94 7.43 34.29 15.31
C SER A 94 6.43 35.43 15.27
N SER A 95 5.71 35.65 16.38
CA SER A 95 5.06 36.92 16.63
C SER A 95 6.13 37.93 17.06
N GLU A 96 6.58 38.78 16.13
CA GLU A 96 7.16 40.07 16.48
C GLU A 96 6.00 40.97 16.94
N GLU A 97 5.78 41.02 18.24
CA GLU A 97 4.95 42.05 18.86
C GLU A 97 5.87 43.24 19.16
N HIS A 98 5.68 44.30 18.36
CA HIS A 98 6.27 45.62 18.51
C HIS A 98 5.54 46.33 19.65
N ASP A 99 6.22 46.63 20.76
CA ASP A 99 5.70 47.48 21.84
C ASP A 99 6.13 48.95 21.58
N PRO A 100 5.31 49.95 21.97
CA PRO A 100 5.21 51.27 21.33
C PRO A 100 6.28 52.31 21.68
#